data_AF-A0A2K1EMR3-F1
#
_entry.id   AF-A0A2K1EMR3-F1
#
_cell.length_a   1.000
_cell.length_b   1.000
_cell.length_c   1.000
_cell.angle_alpha   90.00
_cell.angle_beta   90.00
_cell.angle_gamma   90.00
#
_symmetry.space_group_name_H-M   'P 1'
#
loop_
_entity.id
_entity.type
_entity.pdbx_description
1 polymer ?
#
loop_
_entity_poly.entity_id
_entity_poly.type
_entity_poly.pdbx_seq_one_letter_code
_entity_poly.pdbx_strand_id
1 'polypeptide(L)'
;MKLLDIRNYKKVIPIIQSADINTMFALSVLEGKVEGKVFIDEEASPASFFIQHPYRMALLYGETNREDFYVQLVSHMLNVQNVRNEFEWLQVLLHYIQK
;
A
#
# COMPACT_ATOMS: atom_id res chain seq x y z
N MET A 1 7.64 -6.08 3.01
CA MET A 1 6.82 -5.66 1.87
C MET A 1 7.01 -6.68 0.75
N LYS A 2 5.96 -7.44 0.43
CA LYS A 2 5.92 -8.37 -0.72
C LYS A 2 5.23 -7.65 -1.88
N LEU A 3 5.82 -7.65 -3.07
CA LEU A 3 5.18 -7.09 -4.26
C LEU A 3 4.07 -8.04 -4.71
N LEU A 4 2.84 -7.54 -4.79
CA LEU A 4 1.70 -8.31 -5.26
C LEU A 4 1.71 -8.40 -6.79
N ASP A 5 1.45 -9.59 -7.32
CA ASP A 5 1.25 -9.78 -8.75
C ASP A 5 0.01 -9.01 -9.23
N ILE A 6 0.10 -8.31 -10.36
CA ILE A 6 -0.99 -7.50 -10.93
C ILE A 6 -2.28 -8.29 -11.15
N ARG A 7 -2.19 -9.59 -11.44
CA ARG A 7 -3.35 -10.48 -11.61
C ARG A 7 -4.16 -10.62 -10.32
N ASN A 8 -3.55 -10.34 -9.17
CA ASN A 8 -4.14 -10.43 -7.86
C ASN A 8 -4.63 -9.08 -7.29
N TYR A 9 -4.41 -7.95 -7.97
CA TYR A 9 -4.81 -6.62 -7.47
C TYR A 9 -6.31 -6.54 -7.14
N LYS A 10 -7.15 -7.20 -7.94
CA LYS A 10 -8.61 -7.21 -7.73
C LYS A 10 -9.04 -7.78 -6.37
N LYS A 11 -8.23 -8.64 -5.74
CA LYS A 11 -8.52 -9.22 -4.41
C LYS A 11 -8.53 -8.15 -3.31
N VAL A 12 -7.83 -7.04 -3.52
CA VAL A 12 -7.63 -5.97 -2.54
C VAL A 12 -8.71 -4.89 -2.64
N ILE A 13 -9.40 -4.80 -3.78
CA ILE A 13 -10.41 -3.76 -4.05
C ILE A 13 -11.49 -3.68 -2.95
N PRO A 14 -12.13 -4.79 -2.51
CA PRO A 14 -13.20 -4.70 -1.51
C PRO A 14 -12.72 -4.12 -0.17
N ILE A 15 -11.47 -4.42 0.20
CA ILE A 15 -10.84 -3.93 1.43
C ILE A 15 -10.63 -2.42 1.34
N ILE A 16 -10.03 -1.93 0.24
CA ILE A 16 -9.73 -0.51 0.05
C ILE A 16 -11.00 0.33 -0.19
N GLN A 17 -12.05 -0.24 -0.79
CA GLN A 17 -13.34 0.43 -0.96
C GLN A 17 -14.10 0.61 0.35
N SER A 18 -13.80 -0.19 1.38
CA SER A 18 -14.39 -0.03 2.72
C SER A 18 -13.81 1.16 3.50
N ALA A 19 -12.79 1.83 2.98
CA ALA A 19 -12.22 3.00 3.62
C ALA A 19 -13.18 4.21 3.57
N ASP A 20 -13.39 4.88 4.70
CA ASP A 20 -14.22 6.10 4.80
C ASP A 20 -13.57 7.36 4.21
N ILE A 21 -12.55 7.21 3.37
CA ILE A 21 -11.82 8.33 2.73
C ILE A 21 -11.70 8.10 1.23
N ASN A 22 -11.37 9.16 0.49
CA ASN A 22 -11.13 9.03 -0.93
C ASN A 22 -9.87 8.17 -1.20
N THR A 23 -10.10 7.00 -1.79
CA THR A 23 -9.06 6.06 -2.24
C THR A 23 -9.05 5.90 -3.77
N MET A 24 -9.68 6.81 -4.53
CA MET A 24 -9.86 6.68 -5.99
C MET A 24 -8.54 6.50 -6.74
N PHE A 25 -7.46 7.14 -6.28
CA PHE A 25 -6.14 6.96 -6.90
C PHE A 25 -5.55 5.58 -6.63
N ALA A 26 -5.76 5.02 -5.45
CA ALA A 26 -5.32 3.66 -5.17
C ALA A 26 -6.18 2.66 -5.97
N LEU A 27 -7.49 2.92 -6.06
CA LEU A 27 -8.41 2.12 -6.85
C LEU A 27 -8.07 2.14 -8.35
N SER A 28 -7.63 3.26 -8.91
CA SER A 28 -7.21 3.29 -10.33
C SER A 28 -6.04 2.36 -10.64
N VAL A 29 -5.10 2.21 -9.69
CA VAL A 29 -4.02 1.21 -9.78
C VAL A 29 -4.58 -0.20 -9.65
N LEU A 30 -5.41 -0.46 -8.65
CA LEU A 30 -5.97 -1.80 -8.38
C LEU A 30 -6.88 -2.32 -9.50
N GLU A 31 -7.59 -1.41 -10.17
CA GLU A 31 -8.44 -1.70 -11.33
C GLU A 31 -7.64 -1.84 -12.64
N GLY A 32 -6.32 -1.54 -12.62
CA GLY A 32 -5.45 -1.58 -13.79
C GLY A 32 -5.67 -0.45 -14.78
N LYS A 33 -6.32 0.65 -14.35
CA LYS A 33 -6.52 1.85 -15.18
C LYS A 33 -5.24 2.67 -15.32
N VAL A 34 -4.34 2.56 -14.36
CA VAL A 34 -3.04 3.23 -14.32
C VAL A 34 -1.99 2.22 -13.87
N GLU A 35 -0.79 2.30 -14.43
CA GLU A 35 0.35 1.52 -13.95
C GLU A 35 0.63 1.85 -12.49
N GLY A 36 1.03 0.87 -11.67
CA GLY A 36 1.32 1.12 -10.26
C GLY A 36 1.76 -0.14 -9.55
N LYS A 37 2.25 0.03 -8.32
CA LYS A 37 2.78 -1.08 -7.52
C LYS A 37 1.97 -1.24 -6.25
N VAL A 38 1.65 -2.48 -5.91
CA VAL A 38 0.95 -2.84 -4.68
C VAL A 38 1.86 -3.74 -3.87
N PHE A 39 2.15 -3.31 -2.64
CA PHE A 39 2.91 -4.09 -1.68
C PHE A 39 2.01 -4.51 -0.54
N ILE A 40 2.20 -5.73 -0.05
CA ILE A 40 1.42 -6.32 1.04
C ILE A 40 2.32 -6.91 2.12
N ASP A 41 1.74 -7.22 3.27
CA ASP A 41 2.38 -7.98 4.35
C ASP A 41 2.41 -9.49 4.04
N GLU A 42 1.26 -10.09 3.71
CA GLU A 42 1.08 -11.53 3.51
C GLU A 42 0.20 -11.83 2.29
N GLU A 43 0.57 -12.81 1.45
CA GLU A 43 -0.22 -13.16 0.26
C GLU A 43 -1.54 -13.87 0.56
N ALA A 44 -1.55 -14.75 1.56
CA ALA A 44 -2.72 -15.59 1.86
C ALA A 44 -3.89 -14.77 2.43
N SER A 45 -3.58 -13.78 3.25
CA SER A 45 -4.56 -12.91 3.91
C SER A 45 -3.95 -11.54 4.19
N PRO A 46 -3.82 -10.67 3.18
CA PRO A 46 -3.17 -9.39 3.34
C PRO A 46 -4.00 -8.48 4.25
N ALA A 47 -3.33 -7.88 5.23
CA ALA A 47 -3.93 -6.98 6.22
C ALA A 47 -3.35 -5.57 6.18
N SER A 48 -2.16 -5.41 5.57
CA SER A 48 -1.53 -4.11 5.36
C SER A 48 -1.09 -3.96 3.90
N PHE A 49 -1.30 -2.77 3.36
CA PHE A 49 -1.12 -2.46 1.95
C PHE A 49 -0.37 -1.15 1.80
N PHE A 50 0.58 -1.13 0.87
CA PHE A 50 1.23 0.08 0.39
C PHE A 50 1.07 0.15 -1.13
N ILE A 51 0.29 1.11 -1.61
CA ILE A 51 -0.09 1.24 -3.02
C ILE A 51 0.54 2.49 -3.58
N GLN A 52 1.44 2.35 -4.56
CA GLN A 52 2.12 3.45 -5.24
C GLN A 52 1.45 3.75 -6.59
N HIS A 53 1.09 5.02 -6.77
CA HIS A 53 0.62 5.55 -8.04
C HIS A 53 1.74 6.38 -8.72
N PRO A 54 1.87 6.35 -10.05
CA PRO A 54 3.01 6.90 -10.79
C PRO A 54 3.19 8.41 -10.66
N TYR A 55 2.11 9.13 -10.40
CA TYR A 55 2.13 10.57 -10.09
C TYR A 55 2.60 10.93 -8.68
N ARG A 56 3.34 10.04 -8.01
CA ARG A 56 3.97 10.26 -6.71
C ARG A 56 3.04 10.35 -5.50
N MET A 57 1.78 9.91 -5.59
CA MET A 57 1.01 9.62 -4.37
C MET A 57 1.07 8.14 -4.03
N ALA A 58 1.00 7.85 -2.73
CA ALA A 58 0.91 6.50 -2.22
C ALA A 58 -0.14 6.40 -1.12
N LEU A 59 -0.78 5.23 -1.02
CA LEU A 59 -1.69 4.88 0.08
C LEU A 59 -1.02 3.85 0.97
N LEU A 60 -0.93 4.13 2.26
CA LEU A 60 -0.70 3.14 3.31
C LEU A 60 -2.03 2.84 3.98
N TYR A 61 -2.49 1.58 3.90
CA TYR A 61 -3.75 1.13 4.49
C TYR A 61 -3.53 -0.13 5.32
N GLY A 62 -4.17 -0.27 6.47
CA GLY A 62 -4.33 -1.56 7.15
C GLY A 62 -3.87 -1.63 8.61
N GLU A 63 -3.60 -2.84 9.09
CA GLU A 63 -3.27 -3.09 10.51
C GLU A 63 -1.88 -2.60 10.90
N THR A 64 -1.67 -2.22 12.17
CA THR A 64 -0.38 -1.71 12.69
C THR A 64 0.54 -2.78 13.28
N ASN A 65 0.04 -4.00 13.50
CA ASN A 65 0.79 -5.11 14.12
C ASN A 65 1.65 -5.92 13.13
N ARG A 66 1.91 -5.40 11.93
CA ARG A 66 2.68 -6.07 10.88
C ARG A 66 4.13 -5.59 10.86
N GLU A 67 4.90 -5.92 11.90
CA GLU A 67 6.24 -5.36 12.14
C GLU A 67 7.17 -5.47 10.93
N ASP A 68 7.30 -6.65 10.33
CA ASP A 68 8.17 -6.86 9.15
C ASP A 68 7.78 -6.01 7.95
N PHE A 69 6.47 -5.74 7.78
CA PHE A 69 5.97 -4.86 6.74
C PHE A 69 6.39 -3.41 7.01
N TYR A 70 6.18 -2.92 8.23
CA TYR A 70 6.51 -1.54 8.61
C TYR A 70 8.01 -1.28 8.69
N VAL A 71 8.84 -2.23 9.13
CA VAL A 71 10.30 -2.10 9.10
C VAL A 71 10.79 -1.85 7.68
N GLN A 72 10.27 -2.61 6.71
CA GLN A 72 10.61 -2.45 5.30
C GLN A 72 10.04 -1.15 4.72
N LEU A 73 8.83 -0.77 5.09
CA LEU A 73 8.23 0.50 4.68
C LEU A 73 9.01 1.71 5.20
N VAL A 74 9.43 1.70 6.47
CA VAL A 74 10.26 2.76 7.07
C VAL A 74 11.59 2.88 6.35
N SER A 75 12.26 1.74 6.07
CA SER A 75 13.50 1.73 5.28
C SER A 75 13.31 2.35 3.90
N HIS A 76 12.18 2.07 3.24
CA HIS A 76 11.80 2.66 1.96
C HIS A 76 11.54 4.17 2.06
N MET A 77 10.73 4.60 3.03
CA MET A 77 10.32 6.01 3.24
C MET A 77 11.51 6.90 3.61
N LEU A 78 12.43 6.39 4.44
CA LEU A 78 13.67 7.07 4.79
C LEU A 78 14.74 6.99 3.68
N ASN A 79 14.42 6.33 2.56
CA ASN A 79 15.31 6.14 1.43
C ASN A 79 16.67 5.53 1.83
N VAL A 80 16.70 4.62 2.82
CA VAL A 80 17.95 4.07 3.39
C VAL A 80 18.81 3.40 2.32
N GLN A 81 18.16 2.78 1.34
CA GLN A 81 18.83 2.08 0.23
C GLN A 81 19.07 2.99 -1.00
N ASN A 82 18.78 4.30 -0.93
CA ASN A 82 18.86 5.25 -2.05
C ASN A 82 18.10 4.78 -3.31
N VAL A 83 16.97 4.10 -3.12
CA VAL A 83 16.14 3.57 -4.22
C VAL A 83 15.13 4.60 -4.74
N ARG A 84 14.92 5.69 -4.02
CA ARG A 84 13.94 6.73 -4.31
C ARG A 84 14.65 8.00 -4.79
N ASN A 85 14.30 8.45 -5.99
CA ASN A 85 14.91 9.63 -6.62
C ASN A 85 13.98 10.85 -6.62
N GLU A 86 12.76 10.71 -6.10
CA GLU A 86 11.67 11.68 -6.20
C GLU A 86 10.92 11.74 -4.87
N PHE A 87 10.19 12.84 -4.64
CA PHE A 87 9.27 12.93 -3.51
C PHE A 87 8.04 12.05 -3.71
N GLU A 88 7.39 11.66 -2.61
CA GLU A 88 6.15 10.87 -2.60
C GLU A 88 5.23 11.46 -1.53
N TRP A 89 3.96 11.58 -1.86
CA TRP A 89 2.89 12.07 -1.01
C TRP A 89 2.14 10.88 -0.43
N LEU A 90 2.33 10.64 0.86
CA LEU A 90 1.76 9.48 1.55
C LEU A 90 0.43 9.84 2.20
N GLN A 91 -0.65 9.17 1.79
CA GLN A 91 -1.92 9.11 2.51
C GLN A 91 -1.92 7.88 3.42
N VAL A 92 -2.27 8.06 4.71
CA VAL A 92 -2.19 7.00 5.73
C VAL A 92 -3.58 6.73 6.31
N LEU A 93 -4.02 5.47 6.28
CA LEU A 93 -5.24 5.00 6.94
C LEU A 93 -4.96 3.67 7.68
N LEU A 94 -4.71 3.77 8.98
CA LEU A 94 -4.33 2.64 9.81
C LEU A 94 -5.47 2.20 10.72
N HIS A 95 -5.66 0.89 10.83
CA HIS A 95 -6.57 0.27 11.78
C HIS A 95 -5.78 -0.18 13.01
N TYR A 96 -6.13 0.37 14.17
CA TYR A 96 -5.63 -0.10 15.45
C TYR A 96 -6.44 -1.31 15.89
N ILE A 97 -5.79 -2.46 15.98
CA ILE A 97 -6.38 -3.63 16.61
C ILE A 97 -6.30 -3.39 18.12
N GLN A 98 -7.44 -3.24 18.79
CA GLN A 98 -7.49 -3.33 20.25
C GLN A 98 -7.19 -4.79 20.63
N LYS A 99 -6.15 -4.99 21.43
CA LYS A 99 -5.80 -6.29 22.01
C LYS A 99 -6.85 -6.75 23.01
#